data_AF-A0ABD5F9M5-F1
#
_entry.id   AF-A0ABD5F9M5-F1
#
_cell.length_a   1.000
_cell.length_b   1.000
_cell.length_c   1.000
_cell.angle_alpha   90.00
_cell.angle_beta   90.00
_cell.angle_gamma   90.00
#
_symmetry.space_group_name_H-M   'P 1'
#
loop_
_entity.id
_entity.type
_entity.pdbx_description
1 polymer ?
#
loop_
_entity_poly.entity_id
_entity_poly.type
_entity_poly.pdbx_seq_one_letter_code
_entity_poly.pdbx_strand_id
1 'polypeptide(L)'
;MKSEKETTNSLIEKRATSLQTTSKVVLPPALAERIERYPENKRRPVNKTVFKNDYFQLTYNTRNHSMAISSKGDLVYSAIPYDTARNYIQRAAIQYLLHPEEIRRYIELHQTTIEKYLMLSIFQVSGNRVDEKSFEVKQAYKAILQNPLLEIQVAGRLMQHDETGPLSANLAGKFLFSENIKTGIAGYISEYLNFVVQLANSLPLMIDGKDVQLLDAVEQDQLLIDKGLTIYSDIESALSLLPQEVKQGVEQALAVTDSAQMVNTQPLLRSQYGEELSRTWENYIAHSVHPDEAEKYFKNVHSTENRNLINVVSDIHAQDGKLPFVNRHFNVLVGDVSDSHVQDEEIEGIYVIGGHELMDVLPETTDVSDEQWDKWRPFFNYEWFKELMQETDEAWYLLPTGEHDCYEVVKTEITSRFPKMKLLNNEYLIYEGIRYVGLTIPVALVRRKEALQRFILNALEKILGEDVDTPTVIVSHAPLFNELSLLPETSDAYNKDYVCSEPQIEKLFERYNIIGAIHGHHHIPASSRRFKNVEFAGKRMFVVCSIYSKVNTGFELMSLLERGK
;
A
#
# COMPACT_ATOMS: atom_id res chain seq x y z
N MET A 1 27.02 -62.67 -27.93
CA MET A 1 26.04 -63.55 -27.26
C MET A 1 26.08 -63.26 -25.77
N LYS A 2 24.94 -62.84 -25.19
CA LYS A 2 24.46 -62.91 -23.77
C LYS A 2 25.49 -62.64 -22.65
N SER A 3 25.38 -61.55 -21.86
CA SER A 3 24.52 -61.37 -20.66
C SER A 3 24.83 -62.43 -19.57
N GLU A 4 24.92 -62.16 -18.26
CA GLU A 4 24.51 -61.03 -17.43
C GLU A 4 24.96 -61.32 -15.97
N LYS A 5 24.88 -60.30 -15.10
CA LYS A 5 24.77 -60.35 -13.62
C LYS A 5 26.02 -60.49 -12.73
N GLU A 6 26.13 -59.82 -11.58
CA GLU A 6 25.54 -58.61 -10.98
C GLU A 6 26.13 -58.54 -9.56
N THR A 7 26.39 -57.31 -9.08
CA THR A 7 26.24 -56.81 -7.68
C THR A 7 27.11 -57.39 -6.55
N THR A 8 27.58 -56.64 -5.53
CA THR A 8 27.13 -55.38 -4.91
C THR A 8 28.25 -54.76 -4.05
N ASN A 9 28.02 -53.52 -3.60
CA ASN A 9 28.69 -52.72 -2.54
C ASN A 9 29.64 -51.64 -3.10
N SER A 10 29.17 -50.45 -3.50
CA SER A 10 28.17 -49.57 -2.86
C SER A 10 28.50 -49.31 -1.39
N LEU A 11 29.15 -48.18 -1.09
CA LEU A 11 28.97 -47.42 0.16
C LEU A 11 29.69 -46.06 0.25
N ILE A 12 30.39 -45.55 -0.79
CA ILE A 12 31.14 -44.27 -0.67
C ILE A 12 30.72 -43.15 -1.64
N GLU A 13 29.91 -43.41 -2.68
CA GLU A 13 29.49 -42.37 -3.64
C GLU A 13 27.99 -42.06 -3.60
N LYS A 14 27.47 -41.64 -2.44
CA LYS A 14 26.11 -41.08 -2.30
C LYS A 14 26.08 -39.81 -1.45
N ARG A 15 27.01 -38.88 -1.68
CA ARG A 15 27.00 -37.57 -1.00
C ARG A 15 27.31 -36.36 -1.87
N ALA A 16 27.22 -36.49 -3.20
CA ALA A 16 27.50 -35.39 -4.11
C ALA A 16 26.61 -35.42 -5.37
N THR A 17 25.29 -35.47 -5.21
CA THR A 17 24.31 -35.10 -6.27
C THR A 17 22.90 -35.06 -5.69
N SER A 18 22.62 -34.09 -4.81
CA SER A 18 21.25 -33.62 -4.57
C SER A 18 21.26 -32.12 -4.26
N LEU A 19 22.02 -31.37 -5.05
CA LEU A 19 21.89 -29.93 -5.15
C LEU A 19 21.03 -29.64 -6.38
N GLN A 20 19.98 -28.86 -6.17
CA GLN A 20 19.11 -28.24 -7.16
C GLN A 20 18.16 -29.18 -7.93
N THR A 21 17.18 -29.75 -7.23
CA THR A 21 15.82 -29.74 -7.79
C THR A 21 15.19 -28.40 -7.42
N THR A 22 15.50 -27.36 -8.20
CA THR A 22 14.56 -26.25 -8.33
C THR A 22 13.26 -26.89 -8.79
N SER A 23 12.21 -26.81 -7.98
CA SER A 23 10.85 -27.02 -8.47
C SER A 23 10.73 -26.11 -9.69
N LYS A 24 10.67 -26.69 -10.90
CA LYS A 24 10.32 -25.93 -12.09
C LYS A 24 8.93 -25.38 -11.81
N VAL A 25 8.85 -24.11 -11.40
CA VAL A 25 7.58 -23.41 -11.30
C VAL A 25 7.00 -23.45 -12.72
N VAL A 26 5.97 -24.27 -12.90
CA VAL A 26 5.34 -24.48 -14.19
C VAL A 26 4.51 -23.23 -14.46
N LEU A 27 4.91 -22.49 -15.49
CA LEU A 27 4.23 -21.27 -15.89
C LEU A 27 2.80 -21.60 -16.35
N PRO A 28 1.76 -20.89 -15.89
CA PRO A 28 0.38 -21.16 -16.27
C PRO A 28 0.25 -21.24 -17.80
N PRO A 29 -0.46 -22.26 -18.36
CA PRO A 29 -0.48 -22.50 -19.81
C PRO A 29 -0.89 -21.27 -20.64
N ALA A 30 -1.87 -20.51 -20.15
CA ALA A 30 -2.33 -19.27 -20.78
C ALA A 30 -1.22 -18.20 -20.88
N LEU A 31 -0.35 -18.09 -19.87
CA LEU A 31 0.80 -17.19 -19.91
C LEU A 31 1.91 -17.73 -20.81
N ALA A 32 2.15 -19.04 -20.79
CA ALA A 32 3.21 -19.67 -21.58
C ALA A 32 2.97 -19.45 -23.07
N GLU A 33 1.74 -19.70 -23.52
CA GLU A 33 1.33 -19.46 -24.90
C GLU A 33 1.49 -17.99 -25.31
N ARG A 34 1.08 -17.06 -24.44
CA ARG A 34 1.24 -15.61 -24.71
C ARG A 34 2.70 -15.19 -24.81
N ILE A 35 3.57 -15.68 -23.92
CA ILE A 35 4.99 -15.32 -23.91
C ILE A 35 5.68 -15.74 -25.22
N GLU A 36 5.31 -16.88 -25.79
CA GLU A 36 5.86 -17.38 -27.06
C GLU A 36 5.45 -16.52 -28.26
N ARG A 37 4.29 -15.86 -28.21
CA ARG A 37 3.80 -14.98 -29.29
C ARG A 37 4.64 -13.70 -29.47
N TYR A 38 5.51 -13.35 -28.52
CA TYR A 38 6.33 -12.13 -28.59
C TYR A 38 7.83 -12.45 -28.81
N PRO A 39 8.38 -12.26 -30.03
CA PRO A 39 9.76 -12.62 -30.37
C PRO A 39 10.82 -11.96 -29.47
N GLU A 40 10.57 -10.74 -28.98
CA GLU A 40 11.48 -10.02 -28.09
C GLU A 40 11.73 -10.74 -26.75
N ASN A 41 10.81 -11.60 -26.32
CA ASN A 41 10.95 -12.38 -25.08
C ASN A 41 12.10 -13.39 -25.13
N LYS A 42 12.54 -13.78 -26.34
CA LYS A 42 13.73 -14.65 -26.51
C LYS A 42 15.00 -13.99 -25.98
N ARG A 43 15.07 -12.66 -26.01
CA ARG A 43 16.24 -11.86 -25.58
C ARG A 43 16.11 -11.33 -24.16
N ARG A 44 14.92 -11.37 -23.55
CA ARG A 44 14.65 -10.87 -22.21
C ARG A 44 14.62 -12.02 -21.21
N PRO A 45 15.62 -12.20 -20.33
CA PRO A 45 15.66 -13.35 -19.44
C PRO A 45 14.57 -13.31 -18.36
N VAL A 46 14.31 -12.12 -17.79
CA VAL A 46 13.48 -11.98 -16.59
C VAL A 46 12.07 -11.47 -16.89
N ASN A 47 11.96 -10.26 -17.48
CA ASN A 47 10.68 -9.61 -17.75
C ASN A 47 10.17 -9.99 -19.13
N LYS A 48 9.09 -10.77 -19.17
CA LYS A 48 8.47 -11.29 -20.38
C LYS A 48 7.22 -10.49 -20.71
N THR A 49 7.09 -10.00 -21.93
CA THR A 49 5.86 -9.39 -22.43
C THR A 49 4.79 -10.46 -22.62
N VAL A 50 3.60 -10.25 -22.07
CA VAL A 50 2.46 -11.18 -22.15
C VAL A 50 1.34 -10.62 -23.02
N PHE A 51 1.20 -9.30 -23.03
CA PHE A 51 0.25 -8.59 -23.88
C PHE A 51 0.78 -7.20 -24.17
N LYS A 52 0.49 -6.62 -25.34
CA LYS A 52 0.83 -5.23 -25.65
C LYS A 52 -0.08 -4.67 -26.73
N ASN A 53 -0.35 -3.37 -26.65
CA ASN A 53 -0.85 -2.58 -27.78
C ASN A 53 0.20 -1.51 -28.14
N ASP A 54 -0.18 -0.41 -28.78
CA ASP A 54 0.75 0.65 -29.15
C ASP A 54 1.32 1.38 -27.92
N TYR A 55 0.51 1.56 -26.88
CA TYR A 55 0.77 2.45 -25.74
C TYR A 55 1.12 1.75 -24.43
N PHE A 56 0.66 0.52 -24.21
CA PHE A 56 0.84 -0.21 -22.97
C PHE A 56 1.29 -1.64 -23.24
N GLN A 57 1.92 -2.23 -22.23
CA GLN A 57 2.30 -3.63 -22.20
C GLN A 57 2.05 -4.23 -20.81
N LEU A 58 1.59 -5.47 -20.79
CA LEU A 58 1.61 -6.33 -19.62
C LEU A 58 2.93 -7.11 -19.63
N THR A 59 3.67 -7.02 -18.54
CA THR A 59 4.89 -7.81 -18.33
C THR A 59 4.72 -8.77 -17.17
N TYR A 60 5.27 -9.97 -17.33
CA TYR A 60 5.39 -11.01 -16.31
C TYR A 60 6.86 -11.16 -15.93
N ASN A 61 7.16 -11.01 -14.66
CA ASN A 61 8.49 -11.22 -14.12
C ASN A 61 8.65 -12.68 -13.70
N THR A 62 9.52 -13.40 -14.39
CA THR A 62 9.75 -14.84 -14.18
C THR A 62 10.49 -15.18 -12.88
N ARG A 63 11.11 -14.20 -12.20
CA ARG A 63 11.82 -14.43 -10.92
C ARG A 63 10.89 -14.41 -9.72
N ASN A 64 9.95 -13.49 -9.68
CA ASN A 64 9.06 -13.27 -8.54
C ASN A 64 7.57 -13.49 -8.88
N HIS A 65 7.29 -13.95 -10.10
CA HIS A 65 5.95 -14.27 -10.62
C HIS A 65 4.95 -13.10 -10.61
N SER A 66 5.42 -11.85 -10.51
CA SER A 66 4.57 -10.67 -10.52
C SER A 66 4.21 -10.23 -11.94
N MET A 67 3.01 -9.65 -12.10
CA MET A 67 2.59 -8.98 -13.33
C MET A 67 2.44 -7.48 -13.11
N ALA A 68 2.80 -6.70 -14.13
CA ALA A 68 2.67 -5.25 -14.10
C ALA A 68 2.32 -4.69 -15.48
N ILE A 69 1.40 -3.71 -15.50
CA ILE A 69 1.11 -2.89 -16.68
C ILE A 69 2.07 -1.71 -16.69
N SER A 70 2.84 -1.57 -17.77
CA SER A 70 3.68 -0.41 -18.00
C SER A 70 3.27 0.29 -19.29
N SER A 71 3.55 1.58 -19.39
CA SER A 71 3.49 2.23 -20.69
C SER A 71 4.60 1.68 -21.60
N LYS A 72 4.45 1.88 -22.90
CA LYS A 72 5.47 1.62 -23.91
C LYS A 72 6.09 2.94 -24.34
N GLY A 73 7.41 3.01 -24.23
CA GLY A 73 8.19 4.13 -24.73
C GLY A 73 7.89 5.46 -24.04
N ASP A 74 7.65 6.46 -24.87
CA ASP A 74 7.75 7.89 -24.59
C ASP A 74 6.41 8.55 -24.24
N LEU A 75 5.45 7.82 -23.66
CA LEU A 75 4.16 8.44 -23.31
C LEU A 75 4.32 9.52 -22.23
N VAL A 76 3.89 10.74 -22.54
CA VAL A 76 3.78 11.82 -21.55
C VAL A 76 2.39 11.78 -20.97
N TYR A 77 2.32 11.30 -19.73
CA TYR A 77 1.10 11.10 -18.96
C TYR A 77 0.34 12.39 -18.66
N SER A 78 1.09 13.48 -18.50
CA SER A 78 0.58 14.78 -18.12
C SER A 78 1.64 15.83 -18.41
N ALA A 79 1.22 17.03 -18.82
CA ALA A 79 2.07 18.22 -18.82
C ALA A 79 2.41 18.71 -17.39
N ILE A 80 1.94 18.04 -16.32
CA ILE A 80 2.27 18.37 -14.93
C ILE A 80 3.55 17.60 -14.51
N PRO A 81 4.64 18.29 -14.14
CA PRO A 81 5.84 17.64 -13.61
C PRO A 81 5.54 16.83 -12.34
N TYR A 82 6.15 15.65 -12.21
CA TYR A 82 6.08 14.79 -11.00
C TYR A 82 4.67 14.31 -10.61
N ASP A 83 3.85 13.95 -11.59
CA ASP A 83 2.51 13.42 -11.35
C ASP A 83 2.53 12.01 -10.70
N THR A 84 2.54 11.97 -9.37
CA THR A 84 2.53 10.74 -8.56
C THR A 84 1.17 10.06 -8.49
N ALA A 85 0.12 10.65 -9.08
CA ALA A 85 -1.25 10.15 -8.95
C ALA A 85 -1.60 9.00 -9.90
N ARG A 86 -0.67 8.57 -10.75
CA ARG A 86 -0.95 7.64 -11.85
C ARG A 86 -1.71 6.41 -11.40
N ASN A 87 -1.26 5.76 -10.33
CA ASN A 87 -1.90 4.54 -9.81
C ASN A 87 -3.33 4.82 -9.35
N TYR A 88 -3.59 5.98 -8.74
CA TYR A 88 -4.92 6.37 -8.29
C TYR A 88 -5.85 6.71 -9.45
N ILE A 89 -5.35 7.35 -10.51
CA ILE A 89 -6.13 7.61 -11.73
C ILE A 89 -6.46 6.30 -12.44
N GLN A 90 -5.51 5.38 -12.53
CA GLN A 90 -5.74 4.04 -13.09
C GLN A 90 -6.75 3.24 -12.27
N ARG A 91 -6.67 3.32 -10.93
CA ARG A 91 -7.65 2.72 -10.02
C ARG A 91 -9.03 3.34 -10.19
N ALA A 92 -9.12 4.66 -10.24
CA ALA A 92 -10.37 5.36 -10.50
C ALA A 92 -10.97 4.99 -11.87
N ALA A 93 -10.12 4.77 -12.90
CA ALA A 93 -10.58 4.32 -14.21
C ALA A 93 -11.20 2.91 -14.15
N ILE A 94 -10.58 1.98 -13.41
CA ILE A 94 -11.16 0.65 -13.16
C ILE A 94 -12.47 0.76 -12.36
N GLN A 95 -12.49 1.53 -11.28
CA GLN A 95 -13.70 1.71 -10.47
C GLN A 95 -14.82 2.40 -11.26
N TYR A 96 -14.49 3.28 -12.20
CA TYR A 96 -15.48 3.90 -13.09
C TYR A 96 -16.08 2.89 -14.06
N LEU A 97 -15.30 1.94 -14.57
CA LEU A 97 -15.82 0.85 -15.40
C LEU A 97 -16.80 -0.05 -14.63
N LEU A 98 -16.50 -0.34 -13.37
CA LEU A 98 -17.30 -1.24 -12.53
C LEU A 98 -18.52 -0.54 -11.90
N HIS A 99 -18.32 0.68 -11.40
CA HIS A 99 -19.26 1.40 -10.53
C HIS A 99 -19.29 2.92 -10.84
N PRO A 100 -19.69 3.34 -12.05
CA PRO A 100 -19.63 4.74 -12.46
C PRO A 100 -20.47 5.68 -11.58
N GLU A 101 -21.63 5.22 -11.11
CA GLU A 101 -22.50 5.99 -10.21
C GLU A 101 -21.88 6.18 -8.82
N GLU A 102 -21.12 5.19 -8.32
CA GLU A 102 -20.42 5.31 -7.05
C GLU A 102 -19.26 6.29 -7.14
N ILE A 103 -18.54 6.32 -8.27
CA ILE A 103 -17.51 7.34 -8.54
C ILE A 103 -18.12 8.74 -8.55
N ARG A 104 -19.27 8.93 -9.20
CA ARG A 104 -19.95 10.23 -9.18
C ARG A 104 -20.37 10.64 -7.78
N ARG A 105 -21.01 9.75 -7.02
CA ARG A 105 -21.39 10.01 -5.62
C ARG A 105 -20.17 10.36 -4.76
N TYR A 106 -19.05 9.66 -4.97
CA TYR A 106 -17.80 9.94 -4.29
C TYR A 106 -17.28 11.36 -4.57
N ILE A 107 -17.31 11.82 -5.83
CA ILE A 107 -16.98 13.20 -6.19
C ILE A 107 -17.95 14.19 -5.52
N GLU A 108 -19.25 13.89 -5.51
CA GLU A 108 -20.29 14.72 -4.90
C GLU A 108 -20.12 14.86 -3.37
N LEU A 109 -19.72 13.80 -2.68
CA LEU A 109 -19.39 13.87 -1.24
C LEU A 109 -18.27 14.89 -0.97
N HIS A 110 -17.32 15.01 -1.89
CA HIS A 110 -16.22 15.98 -1.82
C HIS A 110 -16.54 17.35 -2.43
N GLN A 111 -17.80 17.67 -2.75
CA GLN A 111 -18.17 18.93 -3.42
C GLN A 111 -17.53 20.17 -2.78
N THR A 112 -17.62 20.31 -1.45
CA THR A 112 -17.05 21.48 -0.75
C THR A 112 -15.54 21.60 -0.93
N THR A 113 -14.81 20.49 -0.93
CA THR A 113 -13.36 20.48 -1.18
C THR A 113 -13.06 20.85 -2.63
N ILE A 114 -13.83 20.31 -3.58
CA ILE A 114 -13.63 20.58 -5.01
C ILE A 114 -13.94 22.04 -5.33
N GLU A 115 -15.02 22.61 -4.80
CA GLU A 115 -15.39 24.02 -4.99
C GLU A 115 -14.27 24.96 -4.50
N LYS A 116 -13.64 24.65 -3.37
CA LYS A 116 -12.45 25.37 -2.89
C LYS A 116 -11.27 25.26 -3.84
N TYR A 117 -10.97 24.06 -4.33
CA TYR A 117 -9.89 23.87 -5.30
C TYR A 117 -10.16 24.58 -6.62
N LEU A 118 -11.41 24.61 -7.08
CA LEU A 118 -11.81 25.34 -8.28
C LEU A 118 -11.69 26.84 -8.10
N MET A 119 -12.10 27.38 -6.95
CA MET A 119 -11.89 28.79 -6.59
C MET A 119 -10.40 29.16 -6.67
N LEU A 120 -9.53 28.36 -6.03
CA LEU A 120 -8.08 28.56 -6.07
C LEU A 120 -7.54 28.43 -7.50
N SER A 121 -8.03 27.45 -8.27
CA SER A 121 -7.63 27.22 -9.66
C SER A 121 -7.98 28.40 -10.57
N ILE A 122 -9.18 28.96 -10.44
CA ILE A 122 -9.64 30.12 -11.22
C ILE A 122 -8.76 31.33 -10.88
N PHE A 123 -8.44 31.54 -9.61
CA PHE A 123 -7.52 32.62 -9.21
C PHE A 123 -6.13 32.42 -9.81
N GLN A 124 -5.60 31.18 -9.81
CA GLN A 124 -4.30 30.87 -10.40
C GLN A 124 -4.23 31.20 -11.89
N VAL A 125 -5.28 30.89 -12.66
CA VAL A 125 -5.30 31.08 -14.12
C VAL A 125 -5.63 32.53 -14.50
N SER A 126 -6.56 33.16 -13.80
CA SER A 126 -7.12 34.46 -14.20
C SER A 126 -6.57 35.66 -13.42
N GLY A 127 -5.95 35.43 -12.26
CA GLY A 127 -5.58 36.49 -11.30
C GLY A 127 -6.75 37.10 -10.54
N ASN A 128 -7.99 36.69 -10.84
CA ASN A 128 -9.21 37.26 -10.24
C ASN A 128 -9.70 36.38 -9.08
N ARG A 129 -9.90 37.00 -7.91
CA ARG A 129 -10.47 36.31 -6.75
C ARG A 129 -11.98 36.12 -6.97
N VAL A 130 -12.44 34.89 -6.80
CA VAL A 130 -13.86 34.53 -6.86
C VAL A 130 -14.28 33.89 -5.54
N ASP A 131 -15.58 33.93 -5.24
CA ASP A 131 -16.16 33.26 -4.06
C ASP A 131 -16.44 31.77 -4.36
N GLU A 132 -16.43 30.91 -3.34
CA GLU A 132 -16.72 29.47 -3.48
C GLU A 132 -18.10 29.21 -4.11
N LYS A 133 -19.08 30.11 -3.89
CA LYS A 133 -20.45 29.98 -4.42
C LYS A 133 -20.68 30.76 -5.71
N SER A 134 -19.62 31.32 -6.31
CA SER A 134 -19.71 32.11 -7.53
C SER A 134 -20.24 31.28 -8.71
N PHE A 135 -20.69 31.99 -9.75
CA PHE A 135 -21.18 31.34 -10.97
C PHE A 135 -20.07 30.54 -11.66
N GLU A 136 -18.85 31.08 -11.69
CA GLU A 136 -17.67 30.48 -12.28
C GLU A 136 -17.30 29.15 -11.62
N VAL A 137 -17.29 29.12 -10.27
CA VAL A 137 -17.00 27.89 -9.52
C VAL A 137 -18.07 26.83 -9.78
N LYS A 138 -19.36 27.21 -9.76
CA LYS A 138 -20.47 26.28 -10.05
C LYS A 138 -20.42 25.73 -11.47
N GLN A 139 -20.09 26.56 -12.45
CA GLN A 139 -19.91 26.12 -13.84
C GLN A 139 -18.73 25.15 -13.97
N ALA A 140 -17.60 25.47 -13.34
CA ALA A 140 -16.41 24.61 -13.36
C ALA A 140 -16.68 23.26 -12.67
N TYR A 141 -17.42 23.24 -11.55
CA TYR A 141 -17.83 22.01 -10.89
C TYR A 141 -18.75 21.18 -11.77
N LYS A 142 -19.74 21.81 -12.41
CA LYS A 142 -20.64 21.13 -13.36
C LYS A 142 -19.86 20.54 -14.55
N ALA A 143 -18.83 21.23 -15.03
CA ALA A 143 -17.99 20.73 -16.13
C ALA A 143 -17.25 19.44 -15.76
N ILE A 144 -16.88 19.24 -14.49
CA ILE A 144 -16.35 17.96 -13.99
C ILE A 144 -17.40 16.86 -14.20
N LEU A 145 -18.60 17.04 -13.65
CA LEU A 145 -19.66 16.03 -13.70
C LEU A 145 -20.22 15.75 -15.11
N GLN A 146 -19.96 16.63 -16.07
CA GLN A 146 -20.36 16.47 -17.46
C GLN A 146 -19.31 15.78 -18.33
N ASN A 147 -18.11 15.53 -17.81
CA ASN A 147 -17.03 14.91 -18.55
C ASN A 147 -16.50 13.67 -17.82
N PRO A 148 -16.85 12.45 -18.29
CA PRO A 148 -16.43 11.19 -17.68
C PRO A 148 -14.93 11.04 -17.45
N LEU A 149 -14.10 11.49 -18.40
CA LEU A 149 -12.65 11.38 -18.28
C LEU A 149 -12.10 12.34 -17.22
N LEU A 150 -12.71 13.52 -17.08
CA LEU A 150 -12.41 14.44 -16.00
C LEU A 150 -12.92 13.92 -14.65
N GLU A 151 -14.08 13.26 -14.60
CA GLU A 151 -14.57 12.58 -13.38
C GLU A 151 -13.57 11.53 -12.91
N ILE A 152 -13.11 10.64 -13.80
CA ILE A 152 -12.10 9.61 -13.49
C ILE A 152 -10.84 10.26 -12.91
N GLN A 153 -10.35 11.33 -13.54
CA GLN A 153 -9.17 12.02 -13.05
C GLN A 153 -9.40 12.63 -11.67
N VAL A 154 -10.49 13.39 -11.48
CA VAL A 154 -10.81 14.06 -10.22
C VAL A 154 -10.97 13.02 -9.11
N ALA A 155 -11.67 11.92 -9.37
CA ALA A 155 -11.78 10.80 -8.44
C ALA A 155 -10.40 10.23 -8.07
N GLY A 156 -9.51 10.01 -9.03
CA GLY A 156 -8.14 9.58 -8.76
C GLY A 156 -7.35 10.56 -7.89
N ARG A 157 -7.56 11.88 -8.07
CA ARG A 157 -6.94 12.90 -7.20
C ARG A 157 -7.50 12.89 -5.79
N LEU A 158 -8.81 12.69 -5.64
CA LEU A 158 -9.44 12.57 -4.32
C LEU A 158 -8.96 11.30 -3.60
N MET A 159 -8.88 10.16 -4.31
CA MET A 159 -8.32 8.91 -3.76
C MET A 159 -6.86 9.06 -3.32
N GLN A 160 -6.04 9.79 -4.09
CA GLN A 160 -4.69 10.13 -3.66
C GLN A 160 -4.70 10.97 -2.39
N HIS A 161 -5.61 11.95 -2.32
CA HIS A 161 -5.71 12.86 -1.20
C HIS A 161 -6.13 12.16 0.09
N ASP A 162 -7.11 11.26 0.00
CA ASP A 162 -7.48 10.38 1.11
C ASP A 162 -6.25 9.67 1.67
N GLU A 163 -5.41 9.12 0.80
CA GLU A 163 -4.37 8.21 1.24
C GLU A 163 -3.06 8.86 1.67
N THR A 164 -2.61 9.85 0.89
CA THR A 164 -1.27 10.46 1.04
C THR A 164 -1.33 11.89 1.54
N GLY A 165 -2.53 12.42 1.78
CA GLY A 165 -2.72 13.81 2.16
C GLY A 165 -2.63 14.76 0.96
N PRO A 166 -2.27 16.04 1.18
CA PRO A 166 -2.55 17.10 0.24
C PRO A 166 -1.86 16.98 -1.11
N LEU A 167 -2.60 17.34 -2.17
CA LEU A 167 -2.11 17.28 -3.55
C LEU A 167 -1.08 18.38 -3.82
N SER A 168 0.17 18.01 -4.09
CA SER A 168 1.19 18.96 -4.56
C SER A 168 0.91 19.47 -5.98
N ALA A 169 1.03 20.77 -6.22
CA ALA A 169 1.14 21.44 -7.54
C ALA A 169 -0.12 21.48 -8.46
N ASN A 170 -0.22 22.57 -9.25
CA ASN A 170 -1.21 22.94 -10.30
C ASN A 170 -2.65 22.40 -10.12
N LEU A 171 -3.42 23.02 -9.22
CA LEU A 171 -4.84 22.70 -9.05
C LEU A 171 -5.63 22.91 -10.35
N ALA A 172 -5.30 23.96 -11.13
CA ALA A 172 -6.02 24.25 -12.36
C ALA A 172 -5.91 23.11 -13.39
N GLY A 173 -4.71 22.60 -13.66
CA GLY A 173 -4.53 21.44 -14.55
C GLY A 173 -5.21 20.16 -14.06
N LYS A 174 -5.52 20.07 -12.75
CA LYS A 174 -6.13 18.90 -12.12
C LYS A 174 -7.65 18.95 -12.07
N PHE A 175 -8.24 20.12 -11.81
CA PHE A 175 -9.67 20.28 -11.52
C PHE A 175 -10.40 21.18 -12.51
N LEU A 176 -9.72 22.13 -13.16
CA LEU A 176 -10.35 23.07 -14.08
C LEU A 176 -10.32 22.52 -15.51
N PHE A 177 -11.49 22.19 -16.06
CA PHE A 177 -11.61 21.59 -17.40
C PHE A 177 -10.84 22.37 -18.48
N SER A 178 -10.90 23.71 -18.48
CA SER A 178 -10.22 24.55 -19.48
C SER A 178 -8.70 24.38 -19.52
N GLU A 179 -8.09 24.03 -18.39
CA GLU A 179 -6.66 23.77 -18.29
C GLU A 179 -6.35 22.28 -18.41
N ASN A 180 -7.24 21.44 -17.89
CA ASN A 180 -7.07 20.00 -17.92
C ASN A 180 -6.92 19.44 -19.33
N ILE A 181 -7.72 19.93 -20.28
CA ILE A 181 -7.66 19.51 -21.69
C ILE A 181 -6.28 19.70 -22.33
N LYS A 182 -5.45 20.61 -21.79
CA LYS A 182 -4.10 20.91 -22.30
C LYS A 182 -3.04 19.94 -21.80
N THR A 183 -3.38 19.08 -20.84
CA THR A 183 -2.40 18.23 -20.15
C THR A 183 -2.15 16.89 -20.84
N GLY A 184 -3.04 16.45 -21.75
CA GLY A 184 -2.95 15.14 -22.43
C GLY A 184 -3.46 13.94 -21.62
N ILE A 185 -3.82 14.15 -20.36
CA ILE A 185 -4.28 13.10 -19.44
C ILE A 185 -5.56 12.38 -19.90
N ALA A 186 -6.48 13.09 -20.58
CA ALA A 186 -7.71 12.50 -21.11
C ALA A 186 -7.41 11.42 -22.17
N GLY A 187 -6.45 11.68 -23.06
CA GLY A 187 -5.98 10.69 -24.05
C GLY A 187 -5.32 9.48 -23.37
N TYR A 188 -4.53 9.72 -22.32
CA TYR A 188 -3.97 8.64 -21.49
C TYR A 188 -5.05 7.77 -20.85
N ILE A 189 -6.06 8.37 -20.22
CA ILE A 189 -7.16 7.62 -19.57
C ILE A 189 -7.93 6.80 -20.62
N SER A 190 -8.24 7.39 -21.77
CA SER A 190 -8.89 6.71 -22.90
C SER A 190 -8.13 5.44 -23.32
N GLU A 191 -6.83 5.58 -23.59
CA GLU A 191 -6.00 4.44 -24.01
C GLU A 191 -5.80 3.41 -22.91
N TYR A 192 -5.76 3.84 -21.64
CA TYR A 192 -5.68 2.94 -20.51
C TYR A 192 -6.95 2.10 -20.36
N LEU A 193 -8.14 2.73 -20.44
CA LEU A 193 -9.44 2.05 -20.42
C LEU A 193 -9.53 1.00 -21.53
N ASN A 194 -9.15 1.38 -22.76
CA ASN A 194 -9.11 0.48 -23.89
C ASN A 194 -8.19 -0.72 -23.60
N PHE A 195 -6.96 -0.46 -23.16
CA PHE A 195 -5.99 -1.51 -22.88
C PHE A 195 -6.44 -2.50 -21.79
N VAL A 196 -6.99 -2.02 -20.67
CA VAL A 196 -7.39 -2.92 -19.57
C VAL A 196 -8.59 -3.79 -19.93
N VAL A 197 -9.54 -3.28 -20.73
CA VAL A 197 -10.66 -4.09 -21.23
C VAL A 197 -10.17 -5.12 -22.24
N GLN A 198 -9.30 -4.76 -23.18
CA GLN A 198 -8.67 -5.74 -24.07
C GLN A 198 -7.93 -6.83 -23.30
N LEU A 199 -7.20 -6.42 -22.26
CA LEU A 199 -6.36 -7.29 -21.46
C LEU A 199 -7.19 -8.27 -20.63
N ALA A 200 -8.21 -7.78 -19.93
CA ALA A 200 -9.14 -8.61 -19.18
C ALA A 200 -9.79 -9.64 -20.11
N ASN A 201 -10.35 -9.24 -21.25
CA ASN A 201 -10.96 -10.18 -22.21
C ASN A 201 -9.97 -11.17 -22.85
N SER A 202 -8.69 -10.84 -22.87
CA SER A 202 -7.65 -11.65 -23.49
C SER A 202 -7.11 -12.76 -22.59
N LEU A 203 -7.15 -12.57 -21.27
CA LEU A 203 -6.50 -13.42 -20.29
C LEU A 203 -7.35 -13.52 -19.02
N PRO A 204 -7.34 -14.67 -18.32
CA PRO A 204 -8.05 -14.80 -17.05
C PRO A 204 -7.33 -13.97 -15.98
N LEU A 205 -7.60 -12.67 -15.93
CA LEU A 205 -6.94 -11.69 -15.08
C LEU A 205 -7.96 -10.92 -14.26
N MET A 206 -7.50 -10.48 -13.09
CA MET A 206 -8.09 -9.41 -12.30
C MET A 206 -7.16 -8.20 -12.35
N ILE A 207 -7.72 -7.03 -12.65
CA ILE A 207 -7.00 -5.76 -12.77
C ILE A 207 -7.69 -4.73 -11.87
N ASP A 208 -7.01 -4.22 -10.83
CA ASP A 208 -7.60 -3.22 -9.92
C ASP A 208 -7.11 -1.77 -10.17
N GLY A 209 -6.26 -1.59 -11.18
CA GLY A 209 -5.62 -0.31 -11.51
C GLY A 209 -4.16 -0.24 -11.10
N LYS A 210 -3.71 -1.12 -10.21
CA LYS A 210 -2.31 -1.25 -9.80
C LYS A 210 -1.80 -2.67 -9.94
N ASP A 211 -2.48 -3.61 -9.31
CA ASP A 211 -2.12 -5.00 -9.29
C ASP A 211 -2.85 -5.73 -10.43
N VAL A 212 -2.10 -6.61 -11.09
CA VAL A 212 -2.64 -7.55 -12.07
C VAL A 212 -2.37 -8.94 -11.55
N GLN A 213 -3.43 -9.73 -11.41
CA GLN A 213 -3.35 -11.10 -10.89
C GLN A 213 -4.00 -12.04 -11.89
N LEU A 214 -3.44 -13.25 -12.02
CA LEU A 214 -4.09 -14.33 -12.75
C LEU A 214 -5.22 -14.87 -11.92
N LEU A 215 -6.39 -15.07 -12.52
CA LEU A 215 -7.47 -15.84 -11.91
C LEU A 215 -7.07 -17.32 -12.01
N ASP A 216 -6.67 -17.93 -10.89
CA ASP A 216 -6.53 -19.38 -10.82
C ASP A 216 -7.92 -20.02 -10.61
N ALA A 217 -8.13 -21.22 -11.17
CA ALA A 217 -9.39 -21.95 -11.09
C ALA A 217 -9.77 -22.39 -9.66
N VAL A 218 -8.90 -22.14 -8.66
CA VAL A 218 -9.09 -22.50 -7.26
C VAL A 218 -8.66 -21.31 -6.40
N GLU A 219 -9.63 -20.78 -5.64
CA GLU A 219 -9.45 -19.85 -4.50
C GLU A 219 -8.85 -18.47 -4.80
N GLN A 220 -9.66 -17.60 -5.41
CA GLN A 220 -9.53 -16.15 -5.21
C GLN A 220 -10.73 -15.61 -4.44
N ASP A 221 -10.45 -14.62 -3.61
CA ASP A 221 -11.41 -13.95 -2.75
C ASP A 221 -12.52 -13.33 -3.61
N GLN A 222 -13.77 -13.71 -3.38
CA GLN A 222 -14.91 -13.07 -4.02
C GLN A 222 -14.91 -11.56 -3.75
N LEU A 223 -14.41 -11.10 -2.59
CA LEU A 223 -14.27 -9.67 -2.27
C LEU A 223 -13.16 -8.96 -3.05
N LEU A 224 -12.13 -9.68 -3.53
CA LEU A 224 -11.11 -9.11 -4.42
C LEU A 224 -11.60 -9.07 -5.87
N ILE A 225 -12.33 -10.11 -6.29
CA ILE A 225 -12.96 -10.19 -7.62
C ILE A 225 -13.97 -9.05 -7.80
N ASP A 226 -14.79 -8.76 -6.79
CA ASP A 226 -15.79 -7.68 -6.84
C ASP A 226 -15.15 -6.27 -6.93
N LYS A 227 -13.87 -6.13 -6.59
CA LYS A 227 -13.13 -4.85 -6.62
C LYS A 227 -12.27 -4.66 -7.86
N GLY A 228 -12.11 -5.69 -8.69
CA GLY A 228 -11.21 -5.69 -9.86
C GLY A 228 -11.96 -5.93 -11.17
N LEU A 229 -11.43 -5.36 -12.26
CA LEU A 229 -11.91 -5.66 -13.60
C LEU A 229 -11.47 -7.08 -13.99
N THR A 230 -12.45 -7.90 -14.37
CA THR A 230 -12.25 -9.26 -14.88
C THR A 230 -13.06 -9.46 -16.16
N ILE A 231 -12.97 -10.65 -16.77
CA ILE A 231 -13.84 -11.03 -17.89
C ILE A 231 -15.32 -11.14 -17.52
N TYR A 232 -15.63 -11.25 -16.22
CA TYR A 232 -16.99 -11.44 -15.73
C TYR A 232 -17.66 -10.13 -15.28
N SER A 233 -16.91 -9.03 -15.32
CA SER A 233 -17.40 -7.71 -14.91
C SER A 233 -18.41 -7.16 -15.92
N ASP A 234 -19.56 -6.69 -15.44
CA ASP A 234 -20.50 -5.90 -16.26
C ASP A 234 -20.04 -4.44 -16.28
N ILE A 235 -19.71 -3.95 -17.49
CA ILE A 235 -19.24 -2.58 -17.72
C ILE A 235 -20.19 -1.78 -18.61
N GLU A 236 -21.35 -2.32 -19.01
CA GLU A 236 -22.24 -1.69 -19.99
C GLU A 236 -22.71 -0.30 -19.53
N SER A 237 -23.04 -0.18 -18.24
CA SER A 237 -23.44 1.09 -17.64
C SER A 237 -22.35 2.15 -17.82
N ALA A 238 -21.09 1.82 -17.59
CA ALA A 238 -19.97 2.75 -17.74
C ALA A 238 -19.73 3.12 -19.20
N LEU A 239 -19.79 2.15 -20.11
CA LEU A 239 -19.62 2.39 -21.56
C LEU A 239 -20.66 3.37 -22.10
N SER A 240 -21.90 3.32 -21.59
CA SER A 240 -22.96 4.23 -22.01
C SER A 240 -22.70 5.69 -21.64
N LEU A 241 -21.86 5.94 -20.64
CA LEU A 241 -21.53 7.28 -20.14
C LEU A 241 -20.29 7.86 -20.83
N LEU A 242 -19.37 7.03 -21.30
CA LEU A 242 -18.13 7.47 -21.94
C LEU A 242 -18.39 8.23 -23.26
N PRO A 243 -17.50 9.18 -23.65
CA PRO A 243 -17.58 9.83 -24.95
C PRO A 243 -17.62 8.81 -26.09
N GLN A 244 -18.35 9.10 -27.16
CA GLN A 244 -18.61 8.15 -28.25
C GLN A 244 -17.32 7.56 -28.85
N GLU A 245 -16.27 8.37 -28.98
CA GLU A 245 -14.96 7.94 -29.49
C GLU A 245 -14.29 6.91 -28.56
N VAL A 246 -14.36 7.15 -27.24
CA VAL A 246 -13.81 6.25 -26.21
C VAL A 246 -14.65 4.98 -26.14
N LYS A 247 -15.98 5.12 -26.12
CA LYS A 247 -16.92 4.00 -26.13
C LYS A 247 -16.66 3.08 -27.31
N GLN A 248 -16.54 3.62 -28.53
CA GLN A 248 -16.22 2.82 -29.72
C GLN A 248 -14.89 2.10 -29.60
N GLY A 249 -13.85 2.76 -29.07
CA GLY A 249 -12.56 2.12 -28.83
C GLY A 249 -12.64 0.93 -27.86
N VAL A 250 -13.41 1.08 -26.79
CA VAL A 250 -13.61 0.01 -25.79
C VAL A 250 -14.56 -1.09 -26.28
N GLU A 251 -15.59 -0.75 -27.06
CA GLU A 251 -16.48 -1.74 -27.71
C GLU A 251 -15.73 -2.56 -28.78
N GLN A 252 -14.84 -1.92 -29.55
CA GLN A 252 -13.95 -2.63 -30.47
C GLN A 252 -12.97 -3.55 -29.74
N ALA A 253 -12.54 -3.18 -28.53
CA ALA A 253 -11.75 -4.06 -27.67
C ALA A 253 -12.50 -5.31 -27.20
N LEU A 254 -13.83 -5.22 -27.05
CA LEU A 254 -14.70 -6.35 -26.74
C LEU A 254 -14.94 -7.25 -27.97
N ALA A 255 -14.98 -6.65 -29.17
CA ALA A 255 -15.11 -7.39 -30.42
C ALA A 255 -13.79 -8.10 -30.76
N VAL A 256 -13.69 -9.39 -30.46
CA VAL A 256 -12.54 -10.26 -30.79
C VAL A 256 -12.28 -10.22 -32.30
N THR A 257 -11.46 -9.28 -32.76
CA THR A 257 -11.02 -9.16 -34.14
C THR A 257 -9.58 -8.69 -34.18
N ASP A 258 -8.73 -9.42 -34.91
CA ASP A 258 -7.30 -9.14 -35.14
C ASP A 258 -7.02 -7.83 -35.93
N SER A 259 -8.00 -6.94 -36.05
CA SER A 259 -7.90 -5.69 -36.80
C SER A 259 -8.79 -4.61 -36.17
N ALA A 260 -8.37 -4.06 -35.04
CA ALA A 260 -8.98 -2.85 -34.49
C ALA A 260 -8.64 -1.63 -35.39
N GLN A 261 -9.66 -0.91 -35.86
CA GLN A 261 -9.49 0.37 -36.54
C GLN A 261 -9.36 1.48 -35.49
N MET A 262 -8.19 2.14 -35.47
CA MET A 262 -7.87 3.23 -34.52
C MET A 262 -8.91 4.35 -34.57
N VAL A 263 -9.54 4.62 -33.43
CA VAL A 263 -10.25 5.89 -33.18
C VAL A 263 -9.27 6.84 -32.50
N ASN A 264 -9.17 8.07 -33.03
CA ASN A 264 -8.09 9.00 -32.72
C ASN A 264 -8.35 9.78 -31.42
N THR A 265 -7.90 9.26 -30.29
CA THR A 265 -7.58 10.03 -29.08
C THR A 265 -6.12 9.81 -28.71
N GLN A 266 -5.19 10.18 -29.62
CA GLN A 266 -3.78 9.87 -29.41
C GLN A 266 -3.23 10.55 -28.14
N PRO A 267 -2.64 9.80 -27.20
CA PRO A 267 -1.93 10.37 -26.05
C PRO A 267 -0.69 11.12 -26.53
N LEU A 268 -0.23 12.10 -25.75
CA LEU A 268 0.97 12.88 -26.08
C LEU A 268 2.21 11.99 -26.05
N LEU A 269 2.91 11.90 -27.19
CA LEU A 269 4.21 11.23 -27.29
C LEU A 269 5.33 12.23 -27.00
N ARG A 270 6.25 11.89 -26.08
CA ARG A 270 7.44 12.67 -25.71
C ARG A 270 8.34 12.94 -26.91
N SER A 271 8.39 12.02 -27.86
CA SER A 271 9.12 12.21 -29.12
C SER A 271 8.52 13.31 -30.02
N GLN A 272 7.25 13.68 -29.82
CA GLN A 272 6.55 14.70 -30.61
C GLN A 272 6.38 16.02 -29.85
N TYR A 273 6.05 15.94 -28.56
CA TYR A 273 5.71 17.08 -27.72
C TYR A 273 6.76 17.40 -26.66
N GLY A 274 7.83 16.61 -26.55
CA GLY A 274 8.82 16.74 -25.47
C GLY A 274 9.51 18.10 -25.42
N GLU A 275 9.77 18.73 -26.57
CA GLU A 275 10.41 20.05 -26.62
C GLU A 275 9.43 21.18 -26.25
N GLU A 276 8.18 21.09 -26.70
CA GLU A 276 7.10 22.03 -26.35
C GLU A 276 6.73 21.91 -24.87
N LEU A 277 6.67 20.69 -24.35
CA LEU A 277 6.46 20.41 -22.93
C LEU A 277 7.64 20.85 -22.09
N SER A 278 8.88 20.68 -22.56
CA SER A 278 10.07 21.18 -21.86
C SER A 278 10.05 22.71 -21.79
N ARG A 279 9.67 23.41 -22.87
CA ARG A 279 9.48 24.88 -22.85
C ARG A 279 8.32 25.31 -21.96
N THR A 280 7.26 24.50 -21.89
CA THR A 280 6.13 24.71 -20.98
C THR A 280 6.57 24.50 -19.52
N TRP A 281 7.43 23.52 -19.25
CA TRP A 281 8.03 23.23 -17.93
C TRP A 281 9.08 24.25 -17.51
N GLU A 282 9.87 24.78 -18.45
CA GLU A 282 10.83 25.86 -18.21
C GLU A 282 10.13 27.16 -17.76
N ASN A 283 8.94 27.41 -18.32
CA ASN A 283 8.09 28.54 -17.95
C ASN A 283 6.98 28.14 -16.95
N TYR A 284 6.99 26.90 -16.47
CA TYR A 284 6.01 26.43 -15.51
C TYR A 284 6.29 27.09 -14.18
N ILE A 285 5.45 28.08 -13.85
CA ILE A 285 5.40 28.62 -12.51
C ILE A 285 4.63 27.59 -11.69
N ALA A 286 5.33 26.89 -10.80
CA ALA A 286 4.66 26.12 -9.76
C ALA A 286 3.78 27.11 -8.98
N HIS A 287 2.47 27.13 -9.25
CA HIS A 287 1.49 27.84 -8.44
C HIS A 287 1.26 27.04 -7.14
N SER A 288 2.36 26.77 -6.43
CA SER A 288 2.45 25.89 -5.28
C SER A 288 1.80 26.57 -4.09
N VAL A 289 0.53 26.23 -3.86
CA VAL A 289 0.05 26.12 -2.48
C VAL A 289 0.84 24.95 -1.89
N HIS A 290 1.60 25.20 -0.83
CA HIS A 290 2.33 24.11 -0.13
C HIS A 290 1.30 23.03 0.27
N PRO A 291 1.62 21.73 0.22
CA PRO A 291 0.68 20.69 0.66
C PRO A 291 -0.03 21.03 1.97
N ASP A 292 0.71 21.48 2.99
CA ASP A 292 0.17 21.91 4.29
C ASP A 292 -0.82 23.09 4.20
N GLU A 293 -0.63 24.00 3.24
CA GLU A 293 -1.57 25.09 3.00
C GLU A 293 -2.85 24.61 2.30
N ALA A 294 -2.77 23.53 1.52
CA ALA A 294 -3.93 22.91 0.87
C ALA A 294 -4.69 21.97 1.81
N GLU A 295 -4.00 21.38 2.79
CA GLU A 295 -4.56 20.44 3.78
C GLU A 295 -5.77 21.00 4.51
N LYS A 296 -5.69 22.26 4.93
CA LYS A 296 -6.78 22.96 5.66
C LYS A 296 -8.10 23.06 4.87
N TYR A 297 -8.06 22.85 3.56
CA TYR A 297 -9.25 22.91 2.70
C TYR A 297 -9.85 21.52 2.43
N PHE A 298 -9.09 20.46 2.67
CA PHE A 298 -9.58 19.11 2.54
C PHE A 298 -10.49 18.77 3.71
N LYS A 299 -11.63 18.17 3.39
CA LYS A 299 -12.55 17.65 4.39
C LYS A 299 -12.60 16.14 4.19
N ASN A 300 -12.32 15.40 5.26
CA ASN A 300 -12.62 13.99 5.27
C ASN A 300 -14.16 13.81 5.19
N VAL A 301 -14.62 13.16 4.12
CA VAL A 301 -16.05 12.90 3.85
C VAL A 301 -16.45 11.48 4.21
N HIS A 302 -15.48 10.62 4.49
CA HIS A 302 -15.73 9.26 4.90
C HIS A 302 -16.21 9.26 6.35
N SER A 303 -17.07 8.30 6.67
CA SER A 303 -17.40 8.01 8.06
C SER A 303 -16.10 7.83 8.83
N THR A 304 -16.00 8.35 10.06
CA THR A 304 -14.93 7.98 10.99
C THR A 304 -15.22 6.67 11.71
N GLU A 305 -16.43 6.11 11.57
CA GLU A 305 -16.80 4.80 12.08
C GLU A 305 -16.62 3.71 11.02
N ASN A 306 -15.96 2.60 11.36
CA ASN A 306 -15.87 1.39 10.52
C ASN A 306 -16.35 0.14 11.29
N ARG A 307 -16.70 -0.91 10.55
CA ARG A 307 -17.31 -2.16 11.08
C ARG A 307 -16.44 -3.40 10.86
N ASN A 308 -15.13 -3.20 10.73
CA ASN A 308 -14.21 -4.33 10.65
C ASN A 308 -14.30 -5.14 11.95
N LEU A 309 -14.43 -6.46 11.88
CA LEU A 309 -14.47 -7.36 13.03
C LEU A 309 -13.11 -7.43 13.72
N ILE A 310 -12.04 -7.48 12.93
CA ILE A 310 -10.67 -7.35 13.41
C ILE A 310 -10.00 -6.22 12.63
N ASN A 311 -9.96 -5.05 13.26
CA ASN A 311 -9.50 -3.81 12.64
C ASN A 311 -8.01 -3.56 12.93
N VAL A 312 -7.17 -3.54 11.90
CA VAL A 312 -5.73 -3.26 12.03
C VAL A 312 -5.43 -1.82 11.63
N VAL A 313 -4.72 -1.07 12.48
CA VAL A 313 -4.31 0.32 12.23
C VAL A 313 -2.90 0.56 12.77
N SER A 314 -2.13 1.42 12.10
CA SER A 314 -0.74 1.75 12.44
C SER A 314 -0.42 3.18 12.03
N ASP A 315 0.63 3.78 12.62
CA ASP A 315 1.22 5.04 12.15
C ASP A 315 0.19 6.18 12.09
N ILE A 316 -0.71 6.25 13.07
CA ILE A 316 -1.82 7.22 13.09
C ILE A 316 -1.29 8.64 13.32
N HIS A 317 -0.30 8.80 14.19
CA HIS A 317 0.27 10.08 14.59
C HIS A 317 -0.81 11.11 14.95
N ALA A 318 -1.79 10.71 15.76
CA ALA A 318 -2.90 11.59 16.11
C ALA A 318 -2.41 12.79 16.93
N GLN A 319 -2.83 13.99 16.50
CA GLN A 319 -2.39 15.28 17.06
C GLN A 319 -3.47 16.01 17.89
N ASP A 320 -4.73 15.56 17.82
CA ASP A 320 -5.88 16.20 18.48
C ASP A 320 -6.30 15.51 19.78
N GLY A 321 -5.43 14.67 20.36
CA GLY A 321 -5.70 13.90 21.58
C GLY A 321 -6.80 12.85 21.45
N LYS A 322 -7.23 12.52 20.22
CA LYS A 322 -8.28 11.54 19.91
C LYS A 322 -7.90 10.69 18.71
N LEU A 323 -8.37 9.44 18.69
CA LEU A 323 -8.27 8.61 17.50
C LEU A 323 -9.11 9.21 16.34
N PRO A 324 -8.61 9.16 15.09
CA PRO A 324 -9.34 9.68 13.93
C PRO A 324 -10.41 8.70 13.43
N PHE A 325 -10.70 7.64 14.19
CA PHE A 325 -11.69 6.63 13.85
C PHE A 325 -12.42 6.08 15.08
N VAL A 326 -13.52 5.38 14.82
CA VAL A 326 -14.33 4.63 15.77
C VAL A 326 -14.52 3.22 15.23
N ASN A 327 -14.11 2.22 16.00
CA ASN A 327 -14.46 0.83 15.79
C ASN A 327 -14.68 0.18 17.16
N ARG A 328 -15.81 -0.50 17.32
CA ARG A 328 -16.23 -1.11 18.61
C ARG A 328 -16.15 -2.64 18.61
N HIS A 329 -15.44 -3.21 17.63
CA HIS A 329 -15.01 -4.59 17.61
C HIS A 329 -13.55 -4.68 18.07
N PHE A 330 -12.84 -5.76 17.73
CA PHE A 330 -11.47 -5.97 18.15
C PHE A 330 -10.49 -5.17 17.28
N ASN A 331 -9.63 -4.38 17.92
CA ASN A 331 -8.65 -3.52 17.25
C ASN A 331 -7.21 -4.04 17.48
N VAL A 332 -6.38 -3.89 16.46
CA VAL A 332 -4.93 -4.16 16.51
C VAL A 332 -4.22 -2.84 16.19
N LEU A 333 -3.72 -2.17 17.22
CA LEU A 333 -2.96 -0.92 17.09
C LEU A 333 -1.46 -1.22 17.07
N VAL A 334 -0.79 -0.89 15.97
CA VAL A 334 0.56 -1.37 15.64
C VAL A 334 1.60 -0.24 15.76
N GLY A 335 1.59 0.46 16.89
CA GLY A 335 2.52 1.54 17.20
C GLY A 335 2.30 2.83 16.41
N ASP A 336 2.98 3.88 16.87
CA ASP A 336 2.94 5.25 16.36
C ASP A 336 1.50 5.79 16.23
N VAL A 337 0.71 5.56 17.29
CA VAL A 337 -0.70 5.95 17.36
C VAL A 337 -0.85 7.43 17.71
N SER A 338 0.02 7.96 18.57
CA SER A 338 -0.18 9.25 19.24
C SER A 338 1.07 10.12 19.23
N ASP A 339 0.87 11.39 18.87
CA ASP A 339 1.83 12.48 19.09
C ASP A 339 1.26 13.55 20.06
N SER A 340 0.12 13.26 20.71
CA SER A 340 -0.66 14.24 21.48
C SER A 340 -1.46 13.67 22.66
N HIS A 341 -0.92 12.68 23.35
CA HIS A 341 -1.52 12.07 24.54
C HIS A 341 -2.94 11.52 24.30
N VAL A 342 -3.12 10.80 23.19
CA VAL A 342 -4.42 10.24 22.81
C VAL A 342 -4.93 9.26 23.86
N GLN A 343 -6.24 9.32 24.12
CA GLN A 343 -6.95 8.42 25.02
C GLN A 343 -8.27 7.95 24.40
N ASP A 344 -8.64 6.70 24.66
CA ASP A 344 -9.95 6.15 24.30
C ASP A 344 -10.31 5.02 25.30
N GLU A 345 -11.31 5.27 26.14
CA GLU A 345 -11.76 4.33 27.18
C GLU A 345 -12.54 3.14 26.62
N GLU A 346 -13.03 3.24 25.40
CA GLU A 346 -14.03 2.35 24.84
C GLU A 346 -13.47 1.42 23.74
N ILE A 347 -12.32 1.75 23.15
CA ILE A 347 -11.66 0.88 22.16
C ILE A 347 -11.10 -0.38 22.83
N GLU A 348 -11.38 -1.55 22.25
CA GLU A 348 -10.95 -2.85 22.75
C GLU A 348 -10.05 -3.59 21.75
N GLY A 349 -9.14 -4.42 22.27
CA GLY A 349 -8.21 -5.19 21.45
C GLY A 349 -6.77 -5.23 21.97
N ILE A 350 -5.79 -5.16 21.07
CA ILE A 350 -4.36 -5.23 21.38
C ILE A 350 -3.59 -4.00 20.87
N TYR A 351 -2.58 -3.61 21.62
CA TYR A 351 -1.72 -2.46 21.34
C TYR A 351 -0.25 -2.92 21.38
N VAL A 352 0.56 -2.53 20.39
CA VAL A 352 2.02 -2.71 20.40
C VAL A 352 2.71 -1.35 20.36
N ILE A 353 3.82 -1.22 21.08
CA ILE A 353 4.61 0.03 21.20
C ILE A 353 5.36 0.31 19.89
N GLY A 354 5.24 1.54 19.39
CA GLY A 354 6.07 2.13 18.34
C GLY A 354 7.13 3.08 18.89
N GLY A 355 7.76 3.84 17.99
CA GLY A 355 8.80 4.81 18.33
C GLY A 355 8.22 6.06 19.00
N HIS A 356 7.12 6.58 18.46
CA HIS A 356 6.50 7.83 18.90
C HIS A 356 5.88 7.73 20.30
N GLU A 357 5.42 6.53 20.68
CA GLU A 357 4.94 6.28 22.03
C GLU A 357 5.97 6.62 23.11
N LEU A 358 7.28 6.44 22.86
CA LEU A 358 8.33 6.78 23.83
C LEU A 358 8.36 8.28 24.15
N MET A 359 8.02 9.14 23.19
CA MET A 359 7.91 10.59 23.38
C MET A 359 6.56 10.98 23.97
N ASP A 360 5.49 10.37 23.48
CA ASP A 360 4.10 10.67 23.84
C ASP A 360 3.77 10.36 25.32
N VAL A 361 4.59 9.55 25.98
CA VAL A 361 4.44 9.24 27.42
C VAL A 361 5.39 10.04 28.33
N LEU A 362 6.23 10.91 27.77
CA LEU A 362 7.04 11.84 28.56
C LEU A 362 6.15 12.92 29.19
N PRO A 363 6.47 13.39 30.42
CA PRO A 363 5.73 14.49 31.04
C PRO A 363 5.77 15.77 30.20
N GLU A 364 4.65 16.50 30.15
CA GLU A 364 4.55 17.79 29.45
C GLU A 364 5.44 18.88 30.08
N THR A 365 5.73 18.77 31.38
CA THR A 365 6.59 19.71 32.11
C THR A 365 8.07 19.45 31.82
N THR A 366 8.82 20.51 31.54
CA THR A 366 10.28 20.43 31.38
C THR A 366 11.05 20.41 32.70
N ASP A 367 10.37 20.58 33.84
CA ASP A 367 10.97 20.49 35.16
C ASP A 367 11.15 19.02 35.56
N VAL A 368 12.35 18.48 35.34
CA VAL A 368 12.72 17.10 35.68
C VAL A 368 12.69 16.77 37.17
N SER A 369 12.46 17.77 38.04
CA SER A 369 12.25 17.56 39.47
C SER A 369 10.80 17.24 39.84
N ASP A 370 9.86 17.44 38.92
CA ASP A 370 8.44 17.09 39.09
C ASP A 370 8.25 15.58 39.32
N GLU A 371 7.24 15.20 40.11
CA GLU A 371 6.92 13.82 40.45
C GLU A 371 6.58 12.98 39.21
N GLN A 372 6.03 13.59 38.16
CA GLN A 372 5.75 12.90 36.90
C GLN A 372 7.02 12.32 36.23
N TRP A 373 8.20 12.88 36.56
CA TRP A 373 9.49 12.38 36.05
C TRP A 373 10.05 11.21 36.85
N ASP A 374 9.50 10.86 38.02
CA ASP A 374 10.08 9.84 38.91
C ASP A 374 10.28 8.49 38.22
N LYS A 375 9.32 8.08 37.38
CA LYS A 375 9.37 6.86 36.56
C LYS A 375 10.47 6.87 35.50
N TRP A 376 10.93 8.05 35.07
CA TRP A 376 11.95 8.22 34.04
C TRP A 376 13.36 8.49 34.58
N ARG A 377 13.48 8.92 35.84
CA ARG A 377 14.76 9.20 36.51
C ARG A 377 15.82 8.10 36.36
N PRO A 378 15.48 6.79 36.43
CA PRO A 378 16.48 5.72 36.22
C PRO A 378 17.19 5.81 34.86
N PHE A 379 16.56 6.42 33.85
CA PHE A 379 17.05 6.45 32.48
C PHE A 379 17.86 7.71 32.13
N PHE A 380 17.89 8.73 33.00
CA PHE A 380 18.49 10.05 32.71
C PHE A 380 19.98 10.00 32.30
N ASN A 381 20.70 8.98 32.75
CA ASN A 381 22.12 8.84 32.46
C ASN A 381 22.41 8.06 31.17
N TYR A 382 21.41 7.40 30.58
CA TYR A 382 21.57 6.66 29.34
C TYR A 382 21.65 7.62 28.16
N GLU A 383 22.56 7.34 27.23
CA GLU A 383 22.79 8.15 26.03
C GLU A 383 21.52 8.26 25.18
N TRP A 384 20.84 7.14 24.93
CA TRP A 384 19.58 7.12 24.18
C TRP A 384 18.51 8.03 24.77
N PHE A 385 18.42 8.14 26.10
CA PHE A 385 17.41 8.95 26.77
C PHE A 385 17.78 10.44 26.72
N LYS A 386 19.07 10.77 26.80
CA LYS A 386 19.54 12.16 26.65
C LYS A 386 19.27 12.68 25.25
N GLU A 387 19.55 11.87 24.22
CA GLU A 387 19.25 12.22 22.84
C GLU A 387 17.74 12.31 22.60
N LEU A 388 16.95 11.41 23.19
CA LEU A 388 15.48 11.43 23.09
C LEU A 388 14.90 12.78 23.54
N MET A 389 15.48 13.37 24.59
CA MET A 389 15.09 14.67 25.15
C MET A 389 15.61 15.87 24.37
N GLN A 390 16.61 15.71 23.49
CA GLN A 390 17.28 16.80 22.77
C GLN A 390 16.93 16.81 21.28
N GLU A 391 17.19 15.69 20.59
CA GLU A 391 16.96 15.48 19.16
C GLU A 391 16.40 14.08 18.94
N THR A 392 15.06 13.99 18.91
CA THR A 392 14.30 12.75 18.82
C THR A 392 14.74 11.84 17.67
N ASP A 393 15.01 12.39 16.49
CA ASP A 393 15.40 11.61 15.30
C ASP A 393 16.77 10.92 15.46
N GLU A 394 17.69 11.52 16.21
CA GLU A 394 19.01 10.93 16.49
C GLU A 394 18.93 9.84 17.56
N ALA A 395 17.97 9.96 18.49
CA ALA A 395 17.74 9.00 19.55
C ALA A 395 17.30 7.61 19.04
N TRP A 396 16.61 7.56 17.89
CA TRP A 396 16.06 6.33 17.32
C TRP A 396 17.12 5.25 17.18
N TYR A 397 18.30 5.60 16.65
CA TYR A 397 19.44 4.69 16.47
C TYR A 397 20.01 4.13 17.76
N LEU A 398 19.76 4.79 18.89
CA LEU A 398 20.33 4.47 20.20
C LEU A 398 19.37 3.69 21.09
N LEU A 399 18.08 3.60 20.73
CA LEU A 399 17.07 2.92 21.52
C LEU A 399 17.52 1.50 21.95
N PRO A 400 17.23 1.09 23.18
CA PRO A 400 17.58 -0.23 23.68
C PRO A 400 16.70 -1.33 23.03
N THR A 401 17.10 -2.60 23.17
CA THR A 401 16.26 -3.74 22.73
C THR A 401 14.94 -3.78 23.51
N GLY A 402 13.91 -4.41 22.93
CA GLY A 402 12.54 -4.39 23.47
C GLY A 402 12.34 -5.00 24.86
N GLU A 403 13.36 -5.64 25.44
CA GLU A 403 13.35 -6.18 26.81
C GLU A 403 13.77 -5.17 27.88
N HIS A 404 14.14 -3.94 27.50
CA HIS A 404 14.59 -2.92 28.43
C HIS A 404 13.44 -2.34 29.26
N ASP A 405 13.70 -2.07 30.55
CA ASP A 405 12.69 -1.66 31.54
C ASP A 405 11.93 -0.36 31.18
N CYS A 406 12.49 0.49 30.32
CA CYS A 406 11.79 1.70 29.86
C CYS A 406 10.47 1.38 29.14
N TYR A 407 10.38 0.24 28.45
CA TYR A 407 9.16 -0.15 27.76
C TYR A 407 8.03 -0.55 28.72
N GLU A 408 8.34 -0.94 29.96
CA GLU A 408 7.33 -1.17 30.99
C GLU A 408 6.74 0.16 31.52
N VAL A 409 7.55 1.22 31.56
CA VAL A 409 7.06 2.56 31.87
C VAL A 409 6.08 3.02 30.78
N VAL A 410 6.48 2.90 29.51
CA VAL A 410 5.61 3.21 28.35
C VAL A 410 4.32 2.39 28.39
N LYS A 411 4.42 1.07 28.63
CA LYS A 411 3.27 0.17 28.74
C LYS A 411 2.27 0.64 29.79
N THR A 412 2.76 1.01 30.97
CA THR A 412 1.91 1.43 32.10
C THR A 412 1.13 2.69 31.74
N GLU A 413 1.80 3.67 31.13
CA GLU A 413 1.18 4.93 30.73
C GLU A 413 0.11 4.73 29.65
N ILE A 414 0.43 3.99 28.59
CA ILE A 414 -0.54 3.77 27.49
C ILE A 414 -1.73 2.91 27.97
N THR A 415 -1.49 1.90 28.81
CA THR A 415 -2.58 1.08 29.37
C THR A 415 -3.58 1.94 30.17
N SER A 416 -3.10 2.99 30.84
CA SER A 416 -3.99 3.93 31.55
C SER A 416 -4.89 4.75 30.61
N ARG A 417 -4.40 5.06 29.40
CA ARG A 417 -5.12 5.82 28.35
C ARG A 417 -6.09 4.96 27.53
N PHE A 418 -5.87 3.64 27.52
CA PHE A 418 -6.63 2.65 26.75
C PHE A 418 -7.03 1.43 27.61
N PRO A 419 -7.89 1.59 28.62
CA PRO A 419 -8.16 0.58 29.65
C PRO A 419 -8.75 -0.75 29.13
N LYS A 420 -9.37 -0.77 27.94
CA LYS A 420 -9.92 -1.99 27.32
C LYS A 420 -8.97 -2.62 26.28
N MET A 421 -7.82 -2.00 26.03
CA MET A 421 -6.77 -2.55 25.17
C MET A 421 -5.76 -3.32 26.02
N LYS A 422 -5.29 -4.46 25.51
CA LYS A 422 -4.14 -5.16 26.09
C LYS A 422 -2.86 -4.73 25.38
N LEU A 423 -2.00 -4.00 26.09
CA LEU A 423 -0.69 -3.65 25.56
C LEU A 423 0.27 -4.84 25.63
N LEU A 424 0.74 -5.31 24.48
CA LEU A 424 1.59 -6.48 24.32
C LEU A 424 3.06 -6.06 24.19
N ASN A 425 3.75 -5.95 25.33
CA ASN A 425 5.20 -5.75 25.38
C ASN A 425 5.90 -7.11 25.53
N ASN A 426 6.20 -7.79 24.41
CA ASN A 426 6.78 -9.14 24.40
C ASN A 426 5.86 -10.17 25.11
N GLU A 427 4.58 -10.06 24.82
CA GLU A 427 3.50 -10.86 25.39
C GLU A 427 2.53 -11.31 24.30
N TYR A 428 1.53 -12.10 24.68
CA TYR A 428 0.48 -12.51 23.76
C TYR A 428 -0.93 -12.38 24.32
N LEU A 429 -1.90 -12.37 23.40
CA LEU A 429 -3.32 -12.56 23.66
C LEU A 429 -3.86 -13.62 22.71
N ILE A 430 -4.73 -14.51 23.20
CA ILE A 430 -5.51 -15.38 22.32
C ILE A 430 -6.88 -14.74 22.14
N TYR A 431 -7.25 -14.46 20.90
CA TYR A 431 -8.56 -13.96 20.53
C TYR A 431 -9.10 -14.81 19.37
N GLU A 432 -10.33 -15.31 19.51
CA GLU A 432 -10.99 -16.21 18.54
C GLU A 432 -10.13 -17.42 18.08
N GLY A 433 -9.36 -17.98 19.00
CA GLY A 433 -8.50 -19.15 18.75
C GLY A 433 -7.18 -18.83 18.03
N ILE A 434 -6.87 -17.55 17.85
CA ILE A 434 -5.62 -17.08 17.23
C ILE A 434 -4.79 -16.37 18.28
N ARG A 435 -3.50 -16.74 18.35
CA ARG A 435 -2.53 -16.12 19.23
C ARG A 435 -1.91 -14.91 18.56
N TYR A 436 -2.14 -13.73 19.10
CA TYR A 436 -1.47 -12.50 18.71
C TYR A 436 -0.27 -12.27 19.63
N VAL A 437 0.94 -12.32 19.09
CA VAL A 437 2.18 -12.07 19.82
C VAL A 437 2.64 -10.65 19.53
N GLY A 438 2.65 -9.78 20.53
CA GLY A 438 3.20 -8.44 20.40
C GLY A 438 4.69 -8.41 20.74
N LEU A 439 5.53 -7.98 19.81
CA LEU A 439 6.96 -7.78 20.02
C LEU A 439 7.31 -6.30 19.94
N THR A 440 8.05 -5.82 20.94
CA THR A 440 8.58 -4.45 20.96
C THR A 440 9.88 -4.42 20.18
N ILE A 441 9.80 -3.98 18.92
CA ILE A 441 10.94 -3.94 18.00
C ILE A 441 11.27 -2.48 17.69
N PRO A 442 12.36 -1.94 18.25
CA PRO A 442 12.82 -0.60 17.91
C PRO A 442 13.29 -0.54 16.45
N VAL A 443 12.74 0.41 15.71
CA VAL A 443 12.96 0.65 14.27
C VAL A 443 14.44 0.64 13.88
N ALA A 444 15.30 1.27 14.68
CA ALA A 444 16.65 1.60 14.24
C ALA A 444 17.70 0.51 14.51
N LEU A 445 17.30 -0.65 15.06
CA LEU A 445 18.21 -1.77 15.30
C LEU A 445 18.63 -2.50 14.01
N VAL A 446 18.28 -2.00 12.82
CA VAL A 446 18.83 -2.49 11.54
C VAL A 446 20.36 -2.49 11.54
N ARG A 447 21.01 -1.49 12.17
CA ARG A 447 22.48 -1.45 12.34
C ARG A 447 23.01 -2.45 13.39
N ARG A 448 22.14 -2.94 14.27
CA ARG A 448 22.39 -3.91 15.35
C ARG A 448 21.61 -5.21 15.12
N LYS A 449 21.51 -5.63 13.84
CA LYS A 449 20.67 -6.75 13.37
C LYS A 449 20.82 -8.03 14.19
N GLU A 450 22.05 -8.41 14.53
CA GLU A 450 22.32 -9.63 15.31
C GLU A 450 21.70 -9.58 16.71
N ALA A 451 21.82 -8.45 17.40
CA ALA A 451 21.25 -8.28 18.74
C ALA A 451 19.72 -8.31 18.68
N LEU A 452 19.14 -7.67 17.66
CA LEU A 452 17.70 -7.68 17.45
C LEU A 452 17.16 -9.08 17.16
N GLN A 453 17.78 -9.82 16.24
CA GLN A 453 17.32 -11.17 15.89
C GLN A 453 17.47 -12.15 17.06
N ARG A 454 18.53 -12.03 17.87
CA ARG A 454 18.64 -12.80 19.13
C ARG A 454 17.52 -12.49 20.10
N PHE A 455 17.19 -11.21 20.27
CA PHE A 455 16.06 -10.79 21.10
C PHE A 455 14.73 -11.37 20.57
N ILE A 456 14.45 -11.25 19.27
CA ILE A 456 13.24 -11.80 18.63
C ILE A 456 13.14 -13.30 18.90
N LEU A 457 14.23 -14.04 18.69
CA LEU A 457 14.29 -15.48 18.94
C LEU A 457 13.94 -15.80 20.40
N ASN A 458 14.66 -15.19 21.35
CA ASN A 458 14.48 -15.45 22.78
C ASN A 458 13.05 -15.11 23.25
N ALA A 459 12.50 -13.99 22.77
CA ALA A 459 11.14 -13.57 23.09
C ALA A 459 10.11 -14.56 22.53
N LEU A 460 10.25 -14.97 21.27
CA LEU A 460 9.34 -15.94 20.64
C LEU A 460 9.43 -17.32 21.30
N GLU A 461 10.62 -17.85 21.60
CA GLU A 461 10.77 -19.13 22.29
C GLU A 461 10.06 -19.13 23.65
N LYS A 462 10.21 -18.04 24.41
CA LYS A 462 9.56 -17.86 25.71
C LYS A 462 8.03 -17.75 25.57
N ILE A 463 7.54 -16.95 24.64
CA ILE A 463 6.11 -16.67 24.46
C ILE A 463 5.37 -17.88 23.90
N LEU A 464 5.96 -18.56 22.92
CA LEU A 464 5.32 -19.68 22.24
C LEU A 464 5.28 -20.93 23.13
N GLY A 465 6.32 -21.13 23.94
CA GLY A 465 6.41 -22.25 24.88
C GLY A 465 6.30 -23.60 24.17
N GLU A 466 5.51 -24.51 24.73
CA GLU A 466 5.34 -25.87 24.19
C GLU A 466 4.22 -25.98 23.13
N ASP A 467 3.34 -24.98 23.02
CA ASP A 467 2.21 -25.00 22.10
C ASP A 467 2.66 -24.61 20.69
N VAL A 468 2.71 -25.62 19.82
CA VAL A 468 3.12 -25.50 18.42
C VAL A 468 1.94 -25.36 17.46
N ASP A 469 0.71 -25.62 17.91
CA ASP A 469 -0.46 -25.83 17.06
C ASP A 469 -1.32 -24.57 16.91
N THR A 470 -1.40 -23.73 17.96
CA THR A 470 -2.24 -22.52 17.92
C THR A 470 -1.79 -21.58 16.79
N PRO A 471 -2.68 -21.23 15.83
CA PRO A 471 -2.36 -20.27 14.79
C PRO A 471 -1.89 -18.95 15.39
N THR A 472 -0.71 -18.50 14.98
CA THR A 472 -0.01 -17.37 15.59
C THR A 472 0.24 -16.25 14.58
N VAL A 473 -0.11 -15.03 14.97
CA VAL A 473 0.19 -13.79 14.25
C VAL A 473 1.17 -12.97 15.08
N ILE A 474 2.29 -12.59 14.49
CA ILE A 474 3.26 -11.70 15.14
C ILE A 474 2.88 -10.26 14.81
N VAL A 475 2.83 -9.40 15.82
CA VAL A 475 2.50 -7.98 15.71
C VAL A 475 3.67 -7.18 16.27
N SER A 476 4.25 -6.30 15.46
CA SER A 476 5.37 -5.45 15.88
C SER A 476 5.36 -4.16 15.11
N HIS A 477 5.65 -3.01 15.73
CA HIS A 477 5.66 -1.74 14.97
C HIS A 477 6.70 -1.77 13.84
N ALA A 478 7.97 -2.04 14.15
CA ALA A 478 8.97 -2.26 13.12
C ALA A 478 8.86 -3.70 12.55
N PRO A 479 9.09 -3.91 11.25
CA PRO A 479 9.12 -5.25 10.67
C PRO A 479 10.30 -6.09 11.17
N LEU A 480 10.07 -7.41 11.24
CA LEU A 480 11.03 -8.39 11.73
C LEU A 480 12.30 -8.45 10.86
N PHE A 481 12.11 -8.54 9.54
CA PHE A 481 13.14 -8.62 8.50
C PHE A 481 12.49 -8.50 7.12
N ASN A 482 13.29 -8.33 6.06
CA ASN A 482 12.81 -8.05 4.71
C ASN A 482 11.86 -9.11 4.12
N GLU A 483 12.09 -10.38 4.45
CA GLU A 483 11.28 -11.51 3.98
C GLU A 483 9.83 -11.41 4.48
N LEU A 484 9.63 -10.79 5.64
CA LEU A 484 8.32 -10.52 6.26
C LEU A 484 7.97 -9.02 6.21
N SER A 485 8.32 -8.32 5.13
CA SER A 485 8.01 -6.90 4.96
C SER A 485 7.43 -6.62 3.58
N LEU A 486 6.47 -5.71 3.46
CA LEU A 486 5.93 -5.22 2.16
C LEU A 486 6.87 -4.26 1.42
N LEU A 487 7.99 -3.86 2.03
CA LEU A 487 8.90 -2.88 1.45
C LEU A 487 9.57 -3.44 0.18
N PRO A 488 9.44 -2.78 -0.98
CA PRO A 488 10.08 -3.24 -2.21
C PRO A 488 11.58 -2.94 -2.19
N GLU A 489 12.38 -3.78 -2.86
CA GLU A 489 13.84 -3.60 -3.01
C GLU A 489 14.25 -2.25 -3.64
N THR A 490 13.31 -1.59 -4.33
CA THR A 490 13.50 -0.28 -4.96
C THR A 490 13.26 0.90 -4.03
N SER A 491 12.81 0.68 -2.79
CA SER A 491 12.57 1.75 -1.83
C SER A 491 13.89 2.24 -1.23
N ASP A 492 14.01 3.55 -1.02
CA ASP A 492 15.17 4.14 -0.33
C ASP A 492 15.26 3.68 1.14
N ALA A 493 14.14 3.30 1.75
CA ALA A 493 14.10 2.72 3.09
C ALA A 493 14.53 1.23 3.11
N TYR A 494 14.66 0.58 1.94
CA TYR A 494 14.98 -0.85 1.88
C TYR A 494 16.47 -1.09 2.11
N ASN A 495 16.79 -1.69 3.25
CA ASN A 495 18.14 -2.16 3.52
C ASN A 495 18.28 -3.64 3.13
N LYS A 496 18.99 -3.92 2.03
CA LYS A 496 19.26 -5.28 1.54
C LYS A 496 19.88 -6.23 2.57
N ASP A 497 20.57 -5.72 3.57
CA ASP A 497 21.28 -6.53 4.57
C ASP A 497 20.36 -6.90 5.76
N TYR A 498 19.15 -6.33 5.83
CA TYR A 498 18.14 -6.59 6.86
C TYR A 498 17.32 -7.88 6.60
N VAL A 499 18.01 -8.92 6.17
CA VAL A 499 17.49 -10.28 5.99
C VAL A 499 17.57 -11.10 7.29
N CYS A 500 16.73 -12.12 7.42
CA CYS A 500 16.83 -13.10 8.50
C CYS A 500 18.17 -13.83 8.41
N SER A 501 19.05 -13.61 9.39
CA SER A 501 20.40 -14.19 9.43
C SER A 501 20.62 -15.18 10.57
N GLU A 502 19.69 -15.25 11.53
CA GLU A 502 19.70 -16.21 12.62
C GLU A 502 18.93 -17.48 12.22
N PRO A 503 19.62 -18.61 11.90
CA PRO A 503 18.96 -19.82 11.41
C PRO A 503 18.00 -20.46 12.42
N GLN A 504 18.14 -20.16 13.71
CA GLN A 504 17.21 -20.65 14.73
C GLN A 504 15.82 -20.01 14.62
N ILE A 505 15.71 -18.78 14.09
CA ILE A 505 14.42 -18.15 13.79
C ILE A 505 13.69 -18.95 12.71
N GLU A 506 14.37 -19.30 11.62
CA GLU A 506 13.75 -20.09 10.54
C GLU A 506 13.24 -21.43 11.07
N LYS A 507 14.03 -22.14 11.89
CA LYS A 507 13.61 -23.40 12.54
C LYS A 507 12.42 -23.22 13.48
N LEU A 508 12.35 -22.10 14.20
CA LEU A 508 11.21 -21.77 15.04
C LEU A 508 9.97 -21.59 14.16
N PHE A 509 10.06 -20.85 13.06
CA PHE A 509 8.94 -20.68 12.13
C PHE A 509 8.53 -22.00 11.44
N GLU A 510 9.47 -22.90 11.15
CA GLU A 510 9.15 -24.26 10.67
C GLU A 510 8.35 -25.05 11.71
N ARG A 511 8.73 -24.96 12.99
CA ARG A 511 8.14 -25.74 14.08
C ARG A 511 6.75 -25.26 14.50
N TYR A 512 6.56 -23.96 14.66
CA TYR A 512 5.33 -23.38 15.22
C TYR A 512 4.34 -22.95 14.13
N ASN A 513 3.04 -22.98 14.40
CA ASN A 513 1.98 -22.55 13.48
C ASN A 513 1.90 -21.01 13.37
N ILE A 514 2.98 -20.36 12.92
CA ILE A 514 3.00 -18.92 12.61
C ILE A 514 2.42 -18.72 11.22
N ILE A 515 1.29 -18.02 11.15
CA ILE A 515 0.49 -17.85 9.93
C ILE A 515 0.68 -16.47 9.28
N GLY A 516 1.21 -15.49 10.01
CA GLY A 516 1.45 -14.16 9.47
C GLY A 516 2.10 -13.17 10.41
N ALA A 517 2.42 -12.00 9.86
CA ALA A 517 2.99 -10.87 10.56
C ALA A 517 2.24 -9.57 10.22
N ILE A 518 2.12 -8.68 11.21
CA ILE A 518 1.52 -7.35 11.10
C ILE A 518 2.51 -6.33 11.64
N HIS A 519 2.74 -5.28 10.87
CA HIS A 519 3.73 -4.25 11.17
C HIS A 519 3.30 -2.86 10.70
N GLY A 520 3.97 -1.85 11.24
CA GLY A 520 3.85 -0.44 10.92
C GLY A 520 5.10 0.12 10.24
N HIS A 521 5.46 1.35 10.61
CA HIS A 521 6.70 2.07 10.36
C HIS A 521 7.00 2.50 8.92
N HIS A 522 6.77 1.64 7.93
CA HIS A 522 7.20 1.89 6.55
C HIS A 522 6.36 2.92 5.78
N HIS A 523 5.26 3.40 6.38
CA HIS A 523 4.31 4.36 5.82
C HIS A 523 3.95 4.01 4.36
N ILE A 524 3.82 2.71 4.07
CA ILE A 524 3.47 2.24 2.74
C ILE A 524 2.04 2.72 2.47
N PRO A 525 1.82 3.56 1.44
CA PRO A 525 0.48 4.06 1.15
C PRO A 525 -0.48 2.88 0.97
N ALA A 526 -1.76 2.95 1.37
CA ALA A 526 -2.72 1.84 1.21
C ALA A 526 -2.88 1.32 -0.24
N SER A 527 -2.87 2.21 -1.24
CA SER A 527 -2.75 1.97 -2.68
C SER A 527 -1.46 1.25 -3.01
N SER A 528 -0.46 1.32 -2.15
CA SER A 528 0.72 0.46 -1.97
C SER A 528 0.52 -1.01 -2.27
N ARG A 529 -0.63 -1.52 -1.79
CA ARG A 529 -0.86 -2.87 -1.28
C ARG A 529 -0.79 -2.88 0.24
N ARG A 530 -1.89 -3.31 0.87
CA ARG A 530 -2.05 -3.41 2.34
C ARG A 530 -1.52 -4.73 2.91
N PHE A 531 -1.52 -5.79 2.11
CA PHE A 531 -1.02 -7.10 2.52
C PHE A 531 -0.39 -7.87 1.35
N LYS A 532 0.51 -8.79 1.63
CA LYS A 532 1.00 -9.78 0.66
C LYS A 532 1.14 -11.15 1.31
N ASN A 533 1.12 -12.19 0.49
CA ASN A 533 1.57 -13.52 0.92
C ASN A 533 3.04 -13.68 0.57
N VAL A 534 3.81 -14.26 1.48
CA VAL A 534 5.25 -14.56 1.33
C VAL A 534 5.50 -16.03 1.66
N GLU A 535 6.59 -16.56 1.14
CA GLU A 535 7.14 -17.84 1.57
C GLU A 535 8.33 -17.58 2.49
N PHE A 536 8.30 -18.16 3.68
CA PHE A 536 9.43 -18.15 4.62
C PHE A 536 9.36 -19.40 5.49
N ALA A 537 10.52 -20.00 5.81
CA ALA A 537 10.59 -21.25 6.56
C ALA A 537 9.71 -22.38 5.99
N GLY A 538 9.64 -22.48 4.65
CA GLY A 538 8.80 -23.47 3.95
C GLY A 538 7.29 -23.29 4.09
N LYS A 539 6.83 -22.16 4.65
CA LYS A 539 5.41 -21.86 4.88
C LYS A 539 4.99 -20.63 4.10
N ARG A 540 3.73 -20.65 3.63
CA ARG A 540 3.07 -19.47 3.08
C ARG A 540 2.44 -18.70 4.23
N MET A 541 2.81 -17.44 4.38
CA MET A 541 2.32 -16.55 5.44
C MET A 541 1.85 -15.23 4.87
N PHE A 542 0.92 -14.57 5.57
CA PHE A 542 0.53 -13.21 5.21
C PHE A 542 1.38 -12.17 5.95
N VAL A 543 1.52 -10.99 5.34
CA VAL A 543 2.29 -9.85 5.83
C VAL A 543 1.43 -8.61 5.61
N VAL A 544 1.14 -7.84 6.67
CA VAL A 544 0.38 -6.57 6.63
C VAL A 544 1.27 -5.43 7.15
N CYS A 545 1.61 -4.42 6.34
CA CYS A 545 2.45 -3.27 6.76
C CYS A 545 1.66 -1.98 6.68
N SER A 546 1.87 -1.08 7.66
CA SER A 546 1.52 0.35 7.62
C SER A 546 0.11 0.64 7.14
N ILE A 547 -0.87 0.32 7.98
CA ILE A 547 -2.24 0.74 7.75
C ILE A 547 -2.42 2.16 8.27
N TYR A 548 -1.87 3.11 7.51
CA TYR A 548 -2.05 4.54 7.72
C TYR A 548 -3.50 4.92 7.45
N SER A 549 -4.12 5.71 8.33
CA SER A 549 -5.46 6.23 8.05
C SER A 549 -5.76 7.59 8.68
N LYS A 550 -5.56 8.66 7.90
CA LYS A 550 -6.24 9.96 8.13
C LYS A 550 -7.75 9.90 7.87
N VAL A 551 -8.26 8.79 7.31
CA VAL A 551 -9.59 8.73 6.66
C VAL A 551 -10.49 7.58 7.13
N ASN A 552 -10.17 6.94 8.25
CA ASN A 552 -10.92 5.79 8.79
C ASN A 552 -11.12 4.63 7.80
N THR A 553 -10.03 3.97 7.43
CA THR A 553 -10.08 2.79 6.58
C THR A 553 -9.19 1.68 7.09
N GLY A 554 -9.12 1.48 8.42
CA GLY A 554 -8.39 0.36 9.01
C GLY A 554 -8.63 -0.97 8.27
N PHE A 555 -7.71 -1.91 8.42
CA PHE A 555 -7.70 -3.12 7.60
C PHE A 555 -8.47 -4.25 8.28
N GLU A 556 -9.41 -4.87 7.56
CA GLU A 556 -10.13 -6.06 8.02
C GLU A 556 -9.25 -7.31 7.91
N LEU A 557 -8.79 -7.80 9.06
CA LEU A 557 -7.90 -8.95 9.13
C LEU A 557 -8.60 -10.29 8.92
N MET A 558 -9.90 -10.40 9.19
CA MET A 558 -10.64 -11.68 9.15
C MET A 558 -10.44 -12.43 7.83
N SER A 559 -10.42 -11.71 6.70
CA SER A 559 -10.19 -12.24 5.35
C SER A 559 -8.88 -13.02 5.18
N LEU A 560 -7.87 -12.74 6.01
CA LEU A 560 -6.58 -13.43 6.02
C LEU A 560 -6.53 -14.60 7.01
N LEU A 561 -7.30 -14.53 8.10
CA LEU A 561 -7.29 -15.52 9.18
C LEU A 561 -8.13 -16.75 8.84
N GLU A 562 -9.24 -16.59 8.12
CA GLU A 562 -10.12 -17.70 7.71
C GLU A 562 -9.44 -18.68 6.75
N ARG A 563 -8.35 -18.27 6.10
CA ARG A 563 -7.54 -19.12 5.20
C ARG A 563 -6.48 -19.95 5.92
N GLY A 564 -6.20 -19.63 7.18
CA GLY A 564 -5.22 -20.32 8.03
C GLY A 564 -5.85 -21.36 8.97
N LYS A 565 -7.18 -21.49 8.95
CA LYS A 565 -7.94 -22.60 9.54
C LYS A 565 -8.11 -23.69 8.49
#